data_AF-A0A1W1HEF8-F1
#
_entry.id   AF-A0A1W1HEF8-F1
#
_cell.length_a   1.000
_cell.length_b   1.000
_cell.length_c   1.000
_cell.angle_alpha   90.00
_cell.angle_beta   90.00
_cell.angle_gamma   90.00
#
_symmetry.space_group_name_H-M   'P 1'
#
loop_
_entity.id
_entity.type
_entity.pdbx_description
1 polymer ?
#
loop_
_entity_poly.entity_id
_entity_poly.type
_entity_poly.pdbx_seq_one_letter_code
_entity_poly.pdbx_strand_id
1 'polypeptide(L)'
;MSPYLTPDEGLQAVFKYSEYYEKPITTETAIQINQLCQSDPFFISCVMANEFHGKDLTTRQSVIDTVNYEISDRKSEMSMTWGEYIELTLQRVNDIHAKKILLHMSKHADRDWTPKELKDTLKLDLDLKGIQHRLRTLVKADLLTEGISDIDYRGLKDGTLYLILRNRFEKEISSFEPDLKKQFKGIFIGSILGDIAGSIYEGNPINSKLFPLFGGKSDFTDDTVLTIAVAFSLLTGVDYLLSYKYFARKYTVGFSHQFYLWAHSSSLEPLNSMGNGSAMRVSPVAFAKNSVEEVLGEAKKSSEVTHNHPEGIKGAQATALAVFLARMGKSKKEIKQVITERFQYNLDRTLDEIRPFYYFKATAPDSVPESIIAFLESESVVDAVRKAVSLGGDSDTMACIAGGIAHACYKDIPDDIVAEVKKRLPQEFLMIMEAFEQKFCENRNDWESEELLKLTNEVEQVLAKQNGKTGQISEGDRDNQENEPFFSMDWEKNAEISPAPVVRNDIEFDPKKYGLE
;
A
#
# COMPACT_ATOMS: atom_id res chain seq x y z
N MET A 1 21.83 11.77 -20.48
CA MET A 1 21.99 10.42 -19.90
C MET A 1 21.56 10.50 -18.44
N SER A 2 20.76 9.55 -17.97
CA SER A 2 20.38 9.48 -16.56
C SER A 2 21.63 9.14 -15.74
N PRO A 3 21.92 9.83 -14.61
CA PRO A 3 23.00 9.41 -13.71
C PRO A 3 22.64 8.13 -12.93
N TYR A 4 21.35 7.75 -12.92
CA TYR A 4 20.83 6.58 -12.21
C TYR A 4 21.00 5.29 -13.00
N LEU A 5 21.32 4.23 -12.27
CA LEU A 5 21.38 2.85 -12.78
C LEU A 5 19.98 2.27 -12.91
N THR A 6 19.80 1.27 -13.77
CA THR A 6 18.60 0.42 -13.72
C THR A 6 18.51 -0.29 -12.35
N PRO A 7 17.34 -0.77 -11.90
CA PRO A 7 17.23 -1.51 -10.64
C PRO A 7 18.23 -2.67 -10.53
N ASP A 8 18.46 -3.41 -11.62
CA ASP A 8 19.39 -4.54 -11.63
C ASP A 8 20.86 -4.07 -11.54
N GLU A 9 21.23 -3.03 -12.29
CA GLU A 9 22.56 -2.43 -12.22
C GLU A 9 22.82 -1.76 -10.86
N GLY A 10 21.80 -1.14 -10.27
CA GLY A 10 21.85 -0.55 -8.93
C GLY A 10 22.08 -1.62 -7.87
N LEU A 11 21.38 -2.76 -7.96
CA LEU A 11 21.60 -3.89 -7.05
C LEU A 11 23.03 -4.45 -7.18
N GLN A 12 23.56 -4.55 -8.41
CA GLN A 12 24.96 -4.89 -8.63
C GLN A 12 25.91 -3.87 -8.01
N ALA A 13 25.60 -2.57 -8.10
CA ALA A 13 26.39 -1.53 -7.46
C ALA A 13 26.39 -1.68 -5.93
N VAL A 14 25.26 -2.02 -5.31
CA VAL A 14 25.18 -2.30 -3.87
C VAL A 14 26.16 -3.40 -3.47
N PHE A 15 26.17 -4.54 -4.18
CA PHE A 15 27.10 -5.62 -3.89
C PHE A 15 28.57 -5.21 -4.09
N LYS A 16 28.88 -4.48 -5.18
CA LYS A 16 30.25 -4.00 -5.44
C LYS A 16 30.74 -3.04 -4.37
N TYR A 17 29.90 -2.10 -3.92
CA TYR A 17 30.27 -1.18 -2.85
C TYR A 17 30.38 -1.88 -1.50
N SER A 18 29.53 -2.86 -1.22
CA SER A 18 29.66 -3.70 -0.02
C SER A 18 31.00 -4.46 0.01
N GLU A 19 31.41 -5.05 -1.11
CA GLU A 19 32.73 -5.70 -1.24
C GLU A 19 33.86 -4.68 -1.08
N TYR A 20 33.77 -3.51 -1.72
CA TYR A 20 34.79 -2.47 -1.67
C TYR A 20 34.99 -1.87 -0.27
N TYR A 21 33.90 -1.58 0.44
CA TYR A 21 33.92 -1.01 1.80
C TYR A 21 33.96 -2.07 2.90
N GLU A 22 34.06 -3.35 2.53
CA GLU A 22 34.07 -4.51 3.45
C GLU A 22 32.88 -4.48 4.44
N LYS A 23 31.69 -4.09 3.97
CA LYS A 23 30.47 -4.02 4.78
C LYS A 23 29.59 -5.25 4.54
N PRO A 24 29.33 -6.10 5.55
CA PRO A 24 28.47 -7.25 5.37
C PRO A 24 27.02 -6.81 5.11
N ILE A 25 26.39 -7.43 4.12
CA ILE A 25 24.98 -7.25 3.76
C ILE A 25 24.36 -8.62 3.43
N THR A 26 23.04 -8.74 3.59
CA THR A 26 22.24 -9.85 3.04
C THR A 26 21.65 -9.46 1.69
N THR A 27 21.23 -10.43 0.88
CA THR A 27 20.50 -10.17 -0.38
C THR A 27 19.27 -9.28 -0.16
N GLU A 28 18.55 -9.50 0.93
CA GLU A 28 17.39 -8.72 1.31
C GLU A 28 17.74 -7.27 1.62
N THR A 29 18.77 -7.02 2.42
CA THR A 29 19.25 -5.66 2.70
C THR A 29 19.89 -5.01 1.48
N ALA A 30 20.47 -5.79 0.55
CA ALA A 30 21.02 -5.26 -0.69
C ALA A 30 19.90 -4.68 -1.58
N ILE A 31 18.79 -5.42 -1.72
CA ILE A 31 17.58 -4.96 -2.40
C ILE A 31 17.02 -3.72 -1.71
N GLN A 32 16.96 -3.72 -0.38
CA GLN A 32 16.45 -2.58 0.39
C GLN A 32 17.33 -1.32 0.22
N ILE A 33 18.65 -1.44 0.31
CA ILE A 33 19.58 -0.32 0.07
C ILE A 33 19.39 0.22 -1.35
N ASN A 34 19.32 -0.67 -2.34
CA ASN A 34 19.10 -0.29 -3.73
C ASN A 34 17.78 0.47 -3.92
N GLN A 35 16.70 -0.01 -3.30
CA GLN A 35 15.38 0.62 -3.35
C GLN A 35 15.38 1.98 -2.66
N LEU A 36 15.94 2.07 -1.44
CA LEU A 36 15.97 3.31 -0.66
C LEU A 36 16.87 4.38 -1.29
N CYS A 37 17.97 3.96 -1.92
CA CYS A 37 18.86 4.84 -2.68
C CYS A 37 18.39 5.07 -4.12
N GLN A 38 17.27 4.45 -4.54
CA GLN A 38 16.69 4.56 -5.89
C GLN A 38 17.68 4.25 -7.02
N SER A 39 18.53 3.24 -6.82
CA SER A 39 19.59 2.85 -7.75
C SER A 39 20.61 3.96 -8.05
N ASP A 40 20.72 4.98 -7.20
CA ASP A 40 21.74 6.01 -7.32
C ASP A 40 23.10 5.48 -6.81
N PRO A 41 24.12 5.34 -7.67
CA PRO A 41 25.40 4.78 -7.27
C PRO A 41 26.15 5.66 -6.27
N PHE A 42 25.95 6.97 -6.28
CA PHE A 42 26.54 7.88 -5.29
C PHE A 42 25.88 7.70 -3.93
N PHE A 43 24.54 7.62 -3.85
CA PHE A 43 23.86 7.39 -2.57
C PHE A 43 24.14 6.02 -1.99
N ILE A 44 24.17 4.98 -2.83
CA ILE A 44 24.61 3.65 -2.41
C ILE A 44 26.01 3.73 -1.80
N SER A 45 26.92 4.48 -2.44
CA SER A 45 28.28 4.66 -1.92
C SER A 45 28.29 5.40 -0.58
N CYS A 46 27.44 6.43 -0.38
CA CYS A 46 27.33 7.15 0.88
C CYS A 46 26.85 6.21 2.00
N VAL A 47 25.77 5.46 1.75
CA VAL A 47 25.23 4.49 2.70
C VAL A 47 26.26 3.43 3.04
N MET A 48 27.12 3.00 2.11
CA MET A 48 28.17 2.02 2.36
C MET A 48 29.38 2.61 3.12
N ALA A 49 29.84 3.79 2.72
CA ALA A 49 30.99 4.48 3.30
C ALA A 49 30.75 5.00 4.72
N ASN A 50 29.50 5.31 5.07
CA ASN A 50 29.13 5.90 6.36
C ASN A 50 29.62 5.08 7.59
N GLU A 51 30.19 5.74 8.61
CA GLU A 51 30.69 5.14 9.86
C GLU A 51 29.78 5.34 11.10
N PHE A 52 28.49 5.53 10.91
CA PHE A 52 27.50 5.76 11.96
C PHE A 52 27.57 4.65 13.04
N HIS A 53 27.56 5.06 14.31
CA HIS A 53 27.66 4.15 15.46
C HIS A 53 26.51 3.14 15.46
N GLY A 54 26.83 1.83 15.55
CA GLY A 54 25.83 0.76 15.61
C GLY A 54 25.35 0.24 14.25
N LYS A 55 26.00 0.64 13.15
CA LYS A 55 25.67 0.22 11.78
C LYS A 55 25.90 -1.28 11.60
N ASP A 56 24.80 -2.00 11.43
CA ASP A 56 24.76 -3.39 10.97
C ASP A 56 23.89 -3.47 9.71
N LEU A 57 24.51 -3.30 8.53
CA LEU A 57 23.81 -3.35 7.25
C LEU A 57 23.28 -4.75 6.89
N THR A 58 23.46 -5.76 7.74
CA THR A 58 22.78 -7.05 7.59
C THR A 58 21.33 -7.02 8.06
N THR A 59 20.91 -5.97 8.78
CA THR A 59 19.53 -5.79 9.28
C THR A 59 18.79 -4.66 8.55
N ARG A 60 17.50 -4.88 8.27
CA ARG A 60 16.66 -3.89 7.58
C ARG A 60 16.52 -2.57 8.33
N GLN A 61 16.37 -2.64 9.65
CA GLN A 61 16.17 -1.45 10.49
C GLN A 61 17.42 -0.57 10.49
N SER A 62 18.61 -1.17 10.61
CA SER A 62 19.86 -0.41 10.53
C SER A 62 20.09 0.18 9.14
N VAL A 63 19.65 -0.48 8.06
CA VAL A 63 19.65 0.11 6.71
C VAL A 63 18.78 1.36 6.67
N ILE A 64 17.54 1.30 7.16
CA ILE A 64 16.63 2.45 7.24
C ILE A 64 17.25 3.57 8.08
N ASP A 65 17.80 3.25 9.24
CA ASP A 65 18.41 4.23 10.13
C ASP A 65 19.64 4.90 9.50
N THR A 66 20.46 4.13 8.77
CA THR A 66 21.64 4.65 8.06
C THR A 66 21.24 5.57 6.91
N VAL A 67 20.27 5.17 6.09
CA VAL A 67 19.75 6.02 5.00
C VAL A 67 19.11 7.28 5.58
N ASN A 68 18.30 7.15 6.63
CA ASN A 68 17.69 8.29 7.29
C ASN A 68 18.76 9.23 7.89
N TYR A 69 19.83 8.70 8.46
CA TYR A 69 20.95 9.51 8.94
C TYR A 69 21.62 10.28 7.79
N GLU A 70 21.92 9.60 6.67
CA GLU A 70 22.50 10.23 5.48
C GLU A 70 21.64 11.39 4.95
N ILE A 71 20.32 11.30 5.08
CA ILE A 71 19.38 12.36 4.66
C ILE A 71 19.23 13.46 5.72
N SER A 72 19.21 13.09 7.00
CA SER A 72 18.77 13.98 8.09
C SER A 72 19.91 14.72 8.79
N ASP A 73 21.09 14.10 8.93
CA ASP A 73 22.25 14.75 9.52
C ASP A 73 22.83 15.79 8.56
N ARG A 74 23.28 16.95 9.07
CA ARG A 74 23.83 18.02 8.21
C ARG A 74 25.27 17.78 7.79
N LYS A 75 25.96 16.85 8.45
CA LYS A 75 27.37 16.52 8.22
C LYS A 75 27.56 15.22 7.45
N SER A 76 26.48 14.51 7.12
CA SER A 76 26.55 13.33 6.26
C SER A 76 26.93 13.70 4.83
N GLU A 77 27.57 12.78 4.12
CA GLU A 77 28.06 12.99 2.75
C GLU A 77 26.91 13.35 1.79
N MET A 78 25.80 12.62 1.89
CA MET A 78 24.61 12.82 1.06
C MET A 78 23.97 14.19 1.33
N SER A 79 23.86 14.58 2.59
CA SER A 79 23.27 15.87 2.98
C SER A 79 24.19 17.05 2.65
N MET A 80 25.51 16.92 2.81
CA MET A 80 26.45 17.98 2.44
C MET A 80 26.46 18.22 0.93
N THR A 81 26.50 17.15 0.14
CA THR A 81 26.47 17.24 -1.34
C THR A 81 25.26 18.03 -1.80
N TRP A 82 24.05 17.64 -1.38
CA TRP A 82 22.85 18.41 -1.70
C TRP A 82 22.80 19.78 -1.01
N GLY A 83 23.39 19.90 0.17
CA GLY A 83 23.38 21.13 0.94
C GLY A 83 24.13 22.27 0.27
N GLU A 84 25.26 21.98 -0.36
CA GLU A 84 25.99 22.99 -1.12
C GLU A 84 25.17 23.50 -2.32
N TYR A 85 24.56 22.61 -3.11
CA TYR A 85 23.70 22.99 -4.24
C TYR A 85 22.45 23.77 -3.80
N ILE A 86 21.78 23.28 -2.75
CA ILE A 86 20.52 23.84 -2.26
C ILE A 86 20.76 25.19 -1.55
N GLU A 87 21.78 25.31 -0.69
CA GLU A 87 22.05 26.55 0.05
C GLU A 87 22.55 27.66 -0.87
N LEU A 88 23.50 27.38 -1.79
CA LEU A 88 24.01 28.38 -2.73
C LEU A 88 22.91 28.90 -3.68
N THR A 89 21.97 28.03 -4.04
CA THR A 89 20.88 28.38 -4.96
C THR A 89 19.76 29.11 -4.26
N LEU A 90 19.31 28.62 -3.11
CA LEU A 90 18.22 29.26 -2.38
C LEU A 90 18.64 30.54 -1.71
N GLN A 91 19.91 30.76 -1.36
CA GLN A 91 20.40 32.07 -0.92
C GLN A 91 20.19 33.15 -2.01
N ARG A 92 20.24 32.79 -3.30
CA ARG A 92 20.00 33.72 -4.42
C ARG A 92 18.53 34.04 -4.65
N VAL A 93 17.60 33.23 -4.12
CA VAL A 93 16.14 33.30 -4.37
C VAL A 93 15.34 33.38 -3.07
N ASN A 94 16.00 33.51 -1.91
CA ASN A 94 15.56 33.12 -0.56
C ASN A 94 14.13 33.53 -0.18
N ASP A 95 13.15 32.74 -0.61
CA ASP A 95 11.73 32.98 -0.41
C ASP A 95 10.98 31.64 -0.39
N ILE A 96 10.00 31.55 0.51
CA ILE A 96 9.16 30.38 0.77
C ILE A 96 8.50 29.84 -0.50
N HIS A 97 8.23 30.70 -1.49
CA HIS A 97 7.64 30.30 -2.76
C HIS A 97 8.58 29.42 -3.61
N ALA A 98 9.89 29.69 -3.64
CA ALA A 98 10.83 28.86 -4.39
C ALA A 98 10.97 27.47 -3.75
N LYS A 99 10.99 27.41 -2.41
CA LYS A 99 11.00 26.14 -1.65
C LYS A 99 9.73 25.33 -1.89
N LYS A 100 8.56 25.98 -1.91
CA LYS A 100 7.27 25.35 -2.25
C LYS A 100 7.25 24.79 -3.67
N ILE A 101 7.70 25.58 -4.66
CA ILE A 101 7.78 25.14 -6.06
C ILE A 101 8.70 23.92 -6.17
N LEU A 102 9.92 24.02 -5.61
CA LEU A 102 10.90 22.96 -5.71
C LEU A 102 10.42 21.66 -5.03
N LEU A 103 9.90 21.75 -3.80
CA LEU A 103 9.35 20.59 -3.09
C LEU A 103 8.20 19.92 -3.87
N HIS A 104 7.29 20.71 -4.43
CA HIS A 104 6.16 20.20 -5.20
C HIS A 104 6.61 19.54 -6.51
N MET A 105 7.49 20.19 -7.27
CA MET A 105 7.96 19.66 -8.54
C MET A 105 8.84 18.43 -8.36
N SER A 106 9.62 18.33 -7.28
CA SER A 106 10.34 17.11 -6.93
C SER A 106 9.39 15.95 -6.58
N LYS A 107 8.23 16.22 -5.97
CA LYS A 107 7.17 15.21 -5.73
C LYS A 107 6.53 14.72 -7.03
N HIS A 108 6.33 15.63 -7.98
CA HIS A 108 5.60 15.40 -9.24
C HIS A 108 6.52 15.53 -10.46
N ALA A 109 7.66 14.83 -10.41
CA ALA A 109 8.73 14.87 -11.41
C ALA A 109 8.42 14.09 -12.71
N ASP A 110 7.25 13.46 -12.79
CA ASP A 110 6.80 12.64 -13.91
C ASP A 110 6.21 13.46 -15.06
N ARG A 111 5.89 14.74 -14.84
CA ARG A 111 5.32 15.63 -15.85
C ARG A 111 5.94 17.03 -15.87
N ASP A 112 5.70 17.76 -16.96
CA ASP A 112 6.03 19.19 -17.06
C ASP A 112 4.99 20.05 -16.34
N TRP A 113 5.46 21.19 -15.86
CA TRP A 113 4.70 22.21 -15.16
C TRP A 113 4.96 23.58 -15.77
N THR A 114 3.88 24.33 -16.00
CA THR A 114 3.94 25.73 -16.41
C THR A 114 3.86 26.69 -15.19
N PRO A 115 4.36 27.93 -15.31
CA PRO A 115 4.21 28.94 -14.27
C PRO A 115 2.75 29.17 -13.83
N LYS A 116 1.80 29.03 -14.77
CA LYS A 116 0.37 29.19 -14.50
C LYS A 116 -0.17 28.05 -13.64
N GLU A 117 0.10 26.81 -14.04
CA GLU A 117 -0.33 25.64 -13.25
C GLU A 117 0.24 25.67 -11.84
N LEU A 118 1.53 25.99 -11.68
CA LEU A 118 2.16 26.08 -10.35
C LEU A 118 1.53 27.17 -9.48
N LYS A 119 1.17 28.31 -10.08
CA LYS A 119 0.47 29.38 -9.35
C LYS A 119 -0.87 28.90 -8.81
N ASP A 120 -1.65 28.25 -9.66
CA ASP A 120 -3.01 27.81 -9.34
C ASP A 120 -3.00 26.66 -8.32
N THR A 121 -2.10 25.68 -8.52
CA THR A 121 -1.97 24.50 -7.65
C THR A 121 -1.43 24.86 -6.26
N LEU A 122 -0.38 25.69 -6.19
CA LEU A 122 0.28 26.03 -4.93
C LEU A 122 -0.25 27.31 -4.29
N LYS A 123 -1.22 27.98 -4.93
CA LYS A 123 -1.80 29.26 -4.49
C LYS A 123 -0.71 30.29 -4.18
N LEU A 124 0.25 30.45 -5.09
CA LEU A 124 1.40 31.33 -4.89
C LEU A 124 0.98 32.79 -5.02
N ASP A 125 1.37 33.60 -4.03
CA ASP A 125 1.21 35.06 -4.06
C ASP A 125 2.32 35.73 -4.87
N LEU A 126 2.45 35.31 -6.13
CA LEU A 126 3.43 35.82 -7.09
C LEU A 126 2.78 36.00 -8.46
N ASP A 127 3.24 36.98 -9.22
CA ASP A 127 2.87 37.08 -10.63
C ASP A 127 3.58 36.01 -11.48
N LEU A 128 3.09 35.77 -12.70
CA LEU A 128 3.65 34.72 -13.57
C LEU A 128 5.13 34.97 -13.89
N LYS A 129 5.55 36.23 -14.00
CA LYS A 129 6.96 36.60 -14.23
C LYS A 129 7.84 36.23 -13.04
N GLY A 130 7.36 36.48 -11.82
CA GLY A 130 8.04 36.12 -10.58
C GLY A 130 8.20 34.61 -10.40
N ILE A 131 7.21 33.82 -10.82
CA ILE A 131 7.29 32.34 -10.84
C ILE A 131 8.30 31.88 -11.89
N GLN A 132 8.21 32.39 -13.12
CA GLN A 132 9.13 32.03 -14.21
C GLN A 132 10.59 32.38 -13.87
N HIS A 133 10.84 33.51 -13.22
CA HIS A 133 12.18 33.87 -12.76
C HIS A 133 12.75 32.85 -11.76
N ARG A 134 11.93 32.35 -10.82
CA ARG A 134 12.34 31.32 -9.86
C ARG A 134 12.62 30.00 -10.56
N LEU A 135 11.74 29.56 -11.47
CA LEU A 135 11.94 28.34 -12.25
C LEU A 135 13.24 28.36 -13.03
N ARG A 136 13.53 29.44 -13.76
CA ARG A 136 14.81 29.62 -14.48
C ARG A 136 16.02 29.61 -13.55
N THR A 137 15.88 30.13 -12.33
CA THR A 137 16.98 30.13 -11.36
C THR A 137 17.23 28.73 -10.81
N LEU A 138 16.18 27.96 -10.57
CA LEU A 138 16.27 26.56 -10.16
C LEU A 138 16.85 25.68 -11.29
N VAL A 139 16.51 25.95 -12.55
CA VAL A 139 17.14 25.29 -13.73
C VAL A 139 18.63 25.60 -13.79
N LYS A 140 19.03 26.87 -13.64
CA LYS A 140 20.46 27.27 -13.66
C LYS A 140 21.29 26.67 -12.52
N ALA A 141 20.61 26.15 -11.51
CA ALA A 141 21.20 25.47 -10.37
C ALA A 141 21.11 23.95 -10.48
N ASP A 142 20.70 23.44 -11.65
CA ASP A 142 20.51 22.01 -11.91
C ASP A 142 19.52 21.33 -10.94
N LEU A 143 18.55 22.07 -10.39
CA LEU A 143 17.50 21.55 -9.50
C LEU A 143 16.18 21.23 -10.23
N LEU A 144 16.04 21.71 -11.47
CA LEU A 144 14.92 21.46 -12.37
C LEU A 144 15.45 21.33 -13.80
N THR A 145 14.67 20.75 -14.71
CA THR A 145 14.97 20.72 -16.15
C THR A 145 13.95 21.53 -16.95
N GLU A 146 14.36 22.03 -18.11
CA GLU A 146 13.47 22.68 -19.09
C GLU A 146 12.83 21.63 -20.00
N GLY A 147 11.55 21.86 -20.34
CA GLY A 147 10.77 21.04 -21.27
C GLY A 147 10.89 21.53 -22.71
N ILE A 148 9.91 21.17 -23.54
CA ILE A 148 9.92 21.49 -24.97
C ILE A 148 9.63 22.99 -25.22
N SER A 149 8.70 23.57 -24.47
CA SER A 149 8.38 25.00 -24.56
C SER A 149 9.15 25.80 -23.51
N ASP A 150 9.42 27.09 -23.78
CA ASP A 150 10.11 28.02 -22.85
C ASP A 150 9.41 28.22 -21.48
N ILE A 151 8.20 27.68 -21.34
CA ILE A 151 7.38 27.73 -20.14
C ILE A 151 7.22 26.36 -19.47
N ASP A 152 7.78 25.30 -20.04
CA ASP A 152 7.68 23.95 -19.50
C ASP A 152 8.90 23.68 -18.62
N TYR A 153 8.65 23.27 -17.38
CA TYR A 153 9.69 22.93 -16.42
C TYR A 153 9.35 21.61 -15.75
N ARG A 154 10.35 20.80 -15.44
CA ARG A 154 10.17 19.49 -14.79
C ARG A 154 11.05 19.35 -13.56
N GLY A 155 10.50 18.72 -12.54
CA GLY A 155 11.28 18.28 -11.39
C GLY A 155 12.31 17.24 -11.78
N LEU A 156 13.43 17.18 -11.07
CA LEU A 156 14.33 16.04 -11.19
C LEU A 156 13.61 14.77 -10.74
N LYS A 157 13.77 13.69 -11.50
CA LYS A 157 13.32 12.35 -11.10
C LYS A 157 14.27 11.78 -10.06
N ASP A 158 14.38 12.48 -8.94
CA ASP A 158 15.22 12.15 -7.81
C ASP A 158 14.34 12.15 -6.55
N GLY A 159 13.97 10.97 -6.08
CA GLY A 159 13.16 10.88 -4.87
C GLY A 159 13.97 11.11 -3.59
N THR A 160 15.31 11.06 -3.63
CA THR A 160 16.15 11.43 -2.48
C THR A 160 16.21 12.95 -2.33
N LEU A 161 16.31 13.70 -3.42
CA LEU A 161 16.18 15.15 -3.40
C LEU A 161 14.85 15.55 -2.76
N TYR A 162 13.74 14.91 -3.14
CA TYR A 162 12.44 15.16 -2.50
C TYR A 162 12.49 14.92 -0.98
N LEU A 163 13.06 13.81 -0.51
CA LEU A 163 13.21 13.51 0.93
C LEU A 163 14.08 14.54 1.66
N ILE A 164 15.18 14.97 1.06
CA ILE A 164 16.07 16.00 1.58
C ILE A 164 15.35 17.36 1.67
N LEU A 165 14.61 17.73 0.63
CA LEU A 165 13.82 18.97 0.59
C LEU A 165 12.73 18.97 1.66
N ARG A 166 12.04 17.83 1.86
CA ARG A 166 11.07 17.66 2.95
C ARG A 166 11.70 17.90 4.31
N ASN A 167 12.76 17.14 4.61
CA ASN A 167 13.49 17.28 5.88
C ASN A 167 13.92 18.73 6.15
N ARG A 168 14.38 19.43 5.11
CA ARG A 168 14.91 20.79 5.23
C ARG A 168 13.85 21.88 5.28
N PHE A 169 12.77 21.74 4.51
CA PHE A 169 11.84 22.85 4.23
C PHE A 169 10.42 22.61 4.67
N GLU A 170 9.98 21.37 4.88
CA GLU A 170 8.57 21.10 5.18
C GLU A 170 8.16 21.79 6.49
N LYS A 171 9.01 21.76 7.52
CA LYS A 171 8.78 22.53 8.76
C LYS A 171 8.63 24.03 8.52
N GLU A 172 9.41 24.60 7.62
CA GLU A 172 9.29 26.03 7.28
C GLU A 172 8.02 26.32 6.46
N ILE A 173 7.67 25.42 5.53
CA ILE A 173 6.57 25.58 4.59
C ILE A 173 5.20 25.39 5.26
N SER A 174 5.08 24.37 6.13
CA SER A 174 3.82 23.91 6.73
C SER A 174 3.82 23.91 8.26
N SER A 175 4.88 24.37 8.93
CA SER A 175 5.02 24.35 10.41
C SER A 175 5.01 22.95 11.03
N PHE A 176 5.33 21.92 10.25
CA PHE A 176 5.30 20.51 10.64
C PHE A 176 6.69 19.84 10.54
N GLU A 177 7.14 19.14 11.58
CA GLU A 177 8.39 18.36 11.52
C GLU A 177 8.15 17.00 10.84
N PRO A 178 8.73 16.74 9.65
CA PRO A 178 8.53 15.46 8.96
C PRO A 178 9.27 14.33 9.67
N ASP A 179 8.56 13.25 10.00
CA ASP A 179 9.16 12.00 10.45
C ASP A 179 9.42 11.11 9.23
N LEU A 180 10.61 11.25 8.63
CA LEU A 180 11.00 10.49 7.45
C LEU A 180 11.02 8.97 7.70
N LYS A 181 11.16 8.51 8.95
CA LYS A 181 11.11 7.08 9.28
C LYS A 181 9.70 6.51 9.16
N LYS A 182 8.66 7.33 9.42
CA LYS A 182 7.26 6.96 9.12
C LYS A 182 6.96 6.87 7.62
N GLN A 183 7.83 7.44 6.79
CA GLN A 183 8.05 7.14 5.36
C GLN A 183 7.88 5.69 4.96
N PHE A 184 8.47 4.87 5.81
CA PHE A 184 8.66 3.46 5.58
C PHE A 184 7.70 2.63 6.43
N LYS A 185 6.75 3.29 7.11
CA LYS A 185 5.87 2.68 8.12
C LYS A 185 4.41 3.01 7.86
N GLY A 186 3.56 2.03 8.12
CA GLY A 186 2.13 2.07 7.86
C GLY A 186 1.75 0.96 6.90
N ILE A 187 1.29 -0.15 7.44
CA ILE A 187 0.82 -1.29 6.64
C ILE A 187 -0.70 -1.25 6.64
N PHE A 188 -1.30 -1.40 5.46
CA PHE A 188 -2.75 -1.44 5.21
C PHE A 188 -3.61 -0.33 5.87
N ILE A 189 -3.01 0.70 6.50
CA ILE A 189 -3.74 1.84 7.05
C ILE A 189 -4.44 2.65 5.95
N GLY A 190 -3.99 2.55 4.70
CA GLY A 190 -4.73 3.05 3.54
C GLY A 190 -6.07 2.34 3.33
N SER A 191 -6.16 1.04 3.62
CA SER A 191 -7.44 0.30 3.62
C SER A 191 -8.36 0.82 4.71
N ILE A 192 -7.84 0.97 5.93
CA ILE A 192 -8.59 1.49 7.09
C ILE A 192 -9.04 2.94 6.85
N LEU A 193 -8.19 3.78 6.26
CA LEU A 193 -8.54 5.14 5.84
C LEU A 193 -9.69 5.12 4.83
N GLY A 194 -9.62 4.21 3.85
CA GLY A 194 -10.65 4.06 2.83
C GLY A 194 -12.00 3.70 3.43
N ASP A 195 -12.04 2.68 4.30
CA ASP A 195 -13.21 2.27 5.07
C ASP A 195 -13.80 3.46 5.83
N ILE A 196 -13.04 4.06 6.77
CA ILE A 196 -13.53 5.15 7.61
C ILE A 196 -14.03 6.33 6.77
N ALA A 197 -13.32 6.68 5.69
CA ALA A 197 -13.71 7.80 4.85
C ALA A 197 -14.94 7.50 3.98
N GLY A 198 -15.16 6.25 3.60
CA GLY A 198 -16.29 5.81 2.80
C GLY A 198 -17.54 5.49 3.60
N SER A 199 -17.45 5.20 4.90
CA SER A 199 -18.55 4.67 5.71
C SER A 199 -19.77 5.58 5.83
N ILE A 200 -19.60 6.91 5.74
CA ILE A 200 -20.74 7.85 5.75
C ILE A 200 -21.49 7.84 4.41
N TYR A 201 -20.78 7.55 3.32
CA TYR A 201 -21.28 7.64 1.96
C TYR A 201 -21.86 6.31 1.47
N GLU A 202 -21.66 5.24 2.23
CA GLU A 202 -22.34 3.97 2.01
C GLU A 202 -23.84 4.19 2.23
N GLY A 203 -24.65 3.91 1.21
CA GLY A 203 -26.08 4.23 1.22
C GLY A 203 -26.44 5.72 1.12
N ASN A 204 -25.46 6.64 1.14
CA ASN A 204 -25.62 8.09 0.91
C ASN A 204 -24.61 8.60 -0.14
N PRO A 205 -24.76 8.20 -1.42
CA PRO A 205 -23.73 8.40 -2.42
C PRO A 205 -23.40 9.88 -2.67
N ILE A 206 -22.11 10.16 -2.92
CA ILE A 206 -21.64 11.48 -3.30
C ILE A 206 -20.89 11.41 -4.63
N ASN A 207 -21.42 12.05 -5.68
CA ASN A 207 -20.80 12.05 -7.00
C ASN A 207 -19.73 13.15 -7.16
N SER A 208 -19.03 13.46 -6.07
CA SER A 208 -18.01 14.51 -6.00
C SER A 208 -16.79 14.00 -5.24
N LYS A 209 -15.60 14.44 -5.64
CA LYS A 209 -14.35 14.21 -4.90
C LYS A 209 -14.18 15.17 -3.72
N LEU A 210 -14.96 16.25 -3.68
CA LEU A 210 -14.87 17.31 -2.68
C LEU A 210 -15.83 17.02 -1.52
N PHE A 211 -15.32 16.28 -0.55
CA PHE A 211 -16.05 15.91 0.67
C PHE A 211 -15.11 15.81 1.88
N PRO A 212 -15.59 15.99 3.12
CA PRO A 212 -14.77 15.75 4.30
C PRO A 212 -14.46 14.25 4.42
N LEU A 213 -13.17 13.88 4.50
CA LEU A 213 -12.77 12.49 4.74
C LEU A 213 -13.28 11.97 6.08
N PHE A 214 -13.35 12.85 7.08
CA PHE A 214 -13.82 12.52 8.41
C PHE A 214 -15.02 13.40 8.75
N GLY A 215 -16.18 12.78 8.91
CA GLY A 215 -17.40 13.42 9.39
C GLY A 215 -17.73 13.02 10.83
N GLY A 216 -18.77 13.61 11.39
CA GLY A 216 -19.20 13.29 12.77
C GLY A 216 -19.60 11.84 13.00
N LYS A 217 -19.88 11.08 11.93
CA LYS A 217 -20.29 9.67 11.96
C LYS A 217 -19.36 8.71 11.20
N SER A 218 -18.25 9.20 10.63
CA SER A 218 -17.30 8.31 9.93
C SER A 218 -16.65 7.43 10.98
N ASP A 219 -16.83 6.12 10.89
CA ASP A 219 -16.15 5.19 11.77
C ASP A 219 -15.71 3.98 10.95
N PHE A 220 -14.88 3.13 11.55
CA PHE A 220 -14.46 1.88 10.91
C PHE A 220 -15.63 0.90 10.83
N THR A 221 -15.71 0.12 9.75
CA THR A 221 -16.76 -0.88 9.52
C THR A 221 -16.21 -2.31 9.62
N ASP A 222 -16.96 -3.29 9.11
CA ASP A 222 -16.52 -4.67 9.04
C ASP A 222 -15.28 -4.86 8.17
N ASP A 223 -15.03 -3.97 7.21
CA ASP A 223 -13.80 -3.87 6.43
C ASP A 223 -12.56 -3.88 7.32
N THR A 224 -12.45 -2.89 8.21
CA THR A 224 -11.32 -2.79 9.15
C THR A 224 -11.32 -3.96 10.13
N VAL A 225 -12.47 -4.33 10.69
CA VAL A 225 -12.54 -5.42 11.68
C VAL A 225 -12.01 -6.72 11.09
N LEU A 226 -12.40 -7.06 9.85
CA LEU A 226 -11.95 -8.28 9.20
C LEU A 226 -10.54 -8.15 8.60
N THR A 227 -10.10 -6.95 8.21
CA THR A 227 -8.70 -6.69 7.86
C THR A 227 -7.78 -7.01 9.04
N ILE A 228 -8.15 -6.54 10.24
CA ILE A 228 -7.43 -6.83 11.49
C ILE A 228 -7.48 -8.33 11.81
N ALA A 229 -8.61 -9.00 11.59
CA ALA A 229 -8.71 -10.45 11.79
C ALA A 229 -7.78 -11.24 10.84
N VAL A 230 -7.64 -10.82 9.58
CA VAL A 230 -6.68 -11.41 8.63
C VAL A 230 -5.24 -11.19 9.11
N ALA A 231 -4.90 -9.95 9.48
CA ALA A 231 -3.57 -9.62 10.01
C ALA A 231 -3.24 -10.45 11.25
N PHE A 232 -4.21 -10.59 12.17
CA PHE A 232 -4.07 -11.39 13.38
C PHE A 232 -3.80 -12.87 13.06
N SER A 233 -4.58 -13.49 12.17
CA SER A 233 -4.38 -14.88 11.76
C SER A 233 -3.01 -15.12 11.12
N LEU A 234 -2.56 -14.20 10.25
CA LEU A 234 -1.23 -14.27 9.65
C LEU A 234 -0.12 -14.15 10.70
N LEU A 235 -0.32 -13.27 11.68
CA LEU A 235 0.63 -12.99 12.74
C LEU A 235 0.79 -14.19 13.69
N THR A 236 -0.32 -14.76 14.17
CA THR A 236 -0.34 -15.76 15.25
C THR A 236 -0.45 -17.20 14.76
N GLY A 237 -0.86 -17.42 13.51
CA GLY A 237 -1.16 -18.74 12.97
C GLY A 237 -2.54 -19.27 13.36
N VAL A 238 -3.35 -18.48 14.08
CA VAL A 238 -4.74 -18.84 14.40
C VAL A 238 -5.57 -18.93 13.13
N ASP A 239 -6.41 -19.97 13.04
CA ASP A 239 -7.26 -20.21 11.89
C ASP A 239 -8.19 -19.02 11.57
N TYR A 240 -8.30 -18.67 10.28
CA TYR A 240 -9.08 -17.53 9.80
C TYR A 240 -10.55 -17.58 10.24
N LEU A 241 -11.16 -18.77 10.27
CA LEU A 241 -12.54 -18.94 10.68
C LEU A 241 -12.75 -18.48 12.12
N LEU A 242 -11.82 -18.87 13.00
CA LEU A 242 -11.88 -18.51 14.42
C LEU A 242 -11.69 -17.02 14.61
N SER A 243 -10.70 -16.44 13.94
CA SER A 243 -10.48 -15.00 13.96
C SER A 243 -11.71 -14.23 13.48
N TYR A 244 -12.27 -14.60 12.32
CA TYR A 244 -13.46 -13.93 11.79
C TYR A 244 -14.64 -14.02 12.76
N LYS A 245 -14.92 -15.20 13.31
CA LYS A 245 -16.01 -15.37 14.29
C LYS A 245 -15.75 -14.59 15.58
N TYR A 246 -14.52 -14.57 16.09
CA TYR A 246 -14.18 -13.84 17.31
C TYR A 246 -14.39 -12.34 17.12
N PHE A 247 -13.74 -11.75 16.11
CA PHE A 247 -13.78 -10.32 15.87
C PHE A 247 -15.20 -9.84 15.50
N ALA A 248 -15.93 -10.59 14.67
CA ALA A 248 -17.30 -10.23 14.29
C ALA A 248 -18.33 -10.39 15.41
N ARG A 249 -18.06 -11.18 16.46
CA ARG A 249 -18.89 -11.24 17.67
C ARG A 249 -18.56 -10.14 18.66
N LYS A 250 -17.30 -9.70 18.68
CA LYS A 250 -16.80 -8.70 19.62
C LYS A 250 -17.16 -7.28 19.20
N TYR A 251 -17.10 -7.00 17.90
CA TYR A 251 -17.42 -5.68 17.33
C TYR A 251 -18.74 -5.77 16.58
N THR A 252 -19.72 -4.93 16.91
CA THR A 252 -21.01 -4.87 16.21
C THR A 252 -20.98 -3.71 15.22
N VAL A 253 -20.54 -4.00 14.00
CA VAL A 253 -20.39 -3.05 12.89
C VAL A 253 -21.15 -3.54 11.64
N GLY A 254 -20.97 -2.89 10.50
CA GLY A 254 -21.74 -3.00 9.24
C GLY A 254 -21.82 -4.36 8.52
N PHE A 255 -21.58 -5.50 9.20
CA PHE A 255 -21.60 -6.82 8.58
C PHE A 255 -22.90 -7.09 7.81
N SER A 256 -22.75 -7.67 6.61
CA SER A 256 -23.89 -8.23 5.89
C SER A 256 -24.68 -9.20 6.77
N HIS A 257 -26.02 -9.22 6.61
CA HIS A 257 -26.91 -10.00 7.46
C HIS A 257 -26.52 -11.49 7.51
N GLN A 258 -26.19 -12.07 6.36
CA GLN A 258 -25.80 -13.48 6.26
C GLN A 258 -24.46 -13.76 6.97
N PHE A 259 -23.48 -12.87 6.83
CA PHE A 259 -22.21 -12.99 7.53
C PHE A 259 -22.38 -12.85 9.05
N TYR A 260 -23.18 -11.89 9.50
CA TYR A 260 -23.47 -11.70 10.92
C TYR A 260 -24.10 -12.96 11.54
N LEU A 261 -25.11 -13.54 10.89
CA LEU A 261 -25.74 -14.78 11.34
C LEU A 261 -24.73 -15.93 11.38
N TRP A 262 -23.92 -16.07 10.35
CA TRP A 262 -22.86 -17.07 10.31
C TRP A 262 -21.86 -16.90 11.44
N ALA A 263 -21.38 -15.68 11.68
CA ALA A 263 -20.41 -15.39 12.73
C ALA A 263 -20.96 -15.79 14.10
N HIS A 264 -22.24 -15.54 14.35
CA HIS A 264 -22.91 -15.87 15.61
C HIS A 264 -23.41 -17.32 15.72
N SER A 265 -23.39 -18.08 14.61
CA SER A 265 -23.75 -19.49 14.59
C SER A 265 -22.59 -20.42 15.01
N SER A 266 -22.93 -21.67 15.31
CA SER A 266 -21.99 -22.79 15.46
C SER A 266 -21.48 -23.34 14.11
N SER A 267 -22.06 -22.93 12.98
CA SER A 267 -21.67 -23.46 11.66
C SER A 267 -20.23 -23.10 11.33
N LEU A 268 -19.48 -24.08 10.81
CA LEU A 268 -18.14 -23.88 10.26
C LEU A 268 -18.15 -23.83 8.73
N GLU A 269 -19.31 -24.09 8.12
CA GLU A 269 -19.45 -24.12 6.66
C GLU A 269 -19.38 -22.70 6.07
N PRO A 270 -18.72 -22.52 4.92
CA PRO A 270 -18.65 -21.24 4.23
C PRO A 270 -20.00 -20.87 3.58
N LEU A 271 -20.17 -19.60 3.22
CA LEU A 271 -21.46 -19.05 2.78
C LEU A 271 -21.73 -19.12 1.29
N ASN A 272 -20.80 -19.65 0.49
CA ASN A 272 -20.84 -19.63 -0.97
C ASN A 272 -21.12 -18.23 -1.55
N SER A 273 -20.64 -17.20 -0.87
CA SER A 273 -20.84 -15.80 -1.24
C SER A 273 -19.88 -15.37 -2.35
N MET A 274 -20.40 -14.63 -3.33
CA MET A 274 -19.64 -13.89 -4.34
C MET A 274 -19.43 -12.41 -3.98
N GLY A 275 -19.79 -12.03 -2.75
CA GLY A 275 -19.62 -10.68 -2.21
C GLY A 275 -18.17 -10.20 -2.22
N ASN A 276 -17.99 -8.89 -2.17
CA ASN A 276 -16.69 -8.22 -2.09
C ASN A 276 -16.04 -8.30 -0.69
N GLY A 277 -16.74 -8.84 0.31
CA GLY A 277 -16.24 -8.96 1.68
C GLY A 277 -14.99 -9.82 1.86
N SER A 278 -14.63 -10.64 0.87
CA SER A 278 -13.33 -11.31 0.80
C SER A 278 -12.20 -10.39 0.33
N ALA A 279 -12.49 -9.45 -0.58
CA ALA A 279 -11.54 -8.52 -1.17
C ALA A 279 -11.21 -7.36 -0.23
N MET A 280 -12.20 -6.84 0.50
CA MET A 280 -12.01 -5.69 1.40
C MET A 280 -10.96 -5.92 2.49
N ARG A 281 -10.80 -7.17 2.95
CA ARG A 281 -9.98 -7.53 4.11
C ARG A 281 -8.61 -8.12 3.81
N VAL A 282 -8.29 -8.35 2.53
CA VAL A 282 -7.17 -9.23 2.12
C VAL A 282 -5.82 -8.51 2.05
N SER A 283 -5.79 -7.18 2.18
CA SER A 283 -4.57 -6.39 2.02
C SER A 283 -3.39 -6.84 2.90
N PRO A 284 -3.54 -7.34 4.14
CA PRO A 284 -2.41 -7.82 4.94
C PRO A 284 -1.67 -9.01 4.30
N VAL A 285 -2.35 -9.87 3.52
CA VAL A 285 -1.73 -11.01 2.83
C VAL A 285 -0.59 -10.56 1.93
N ALA A 286 -0.79 -9.43 1.23
CA ALA A 286 0.21 -8.87 0.33
C ALA A 286 1.49 -8.43 1.05
N PHE A 287 1.42 -8.15 2.35
CA PHE A 287 2.57 -7.77 3.16
C PHE A 287 3.25 -8.98 3.83
N ALA A 288 2.48 -10.02 4.18
CA ALA A 288 3.00 -11.20 4.85
C ALA A 288 3.71 -12.20 3.93
N LYS A 289 3.50 -12.12 2.61
CA LYS A 289 4.02 -13.08 1.62
C LYS A 289 5.00 -12.43 0.65
N ASN A 290 5.88 -13.23 0.05
CA ASN A 290 7.01 -12.73 -0.75
C ASN A 290 6.96 -13.17 -2.22
N SER A 291 6.08 -14.09 -2.60
CA SER A 291 5.85 -14.48 -4.00
C SER A 291 4.40 -14.31 -4.44
N VAL A 292 4.18 -14.25 -5.75
CA VAL A 292 2.83 -14.17 -6.34
C VAL A 292 2.00 -15.39 -5.95
N GLU A 293 2.61 -16.58 -5.99
CA GLU A 293 1.97 -17.86 -5.69
C GLU A 293 1.55 -17.93 -4.22
N GLU A 294 2.41 -17.48 -3.30
CA GLU A 294 2.08 -17.40 -1.88
C GLU A 294 0.93 -16.41 -1.62
N VAL A 295 0.98 -15.23 -2.25
CA VAL A 295 -0.08 -14.21 -2.14
C VAL A 295 -1.42 -14.76 -2.62
N LEU A 296 -1.45 -15.38 -3.80
CA LEU A 296 -2.67 -15.94 -4.38
C LEU A 296 -3.20 -17.12 -3.56
N GLY A 297 -2.30 -17.99 -3.08
CA GLY A 297 -2.67 -19.13 -2.25
C GLY A 297 -3.23 -18.71 -0.89
N GLU A 298 -2.59 -17.75 -0.23
CA GLU A 298 -3.03 -17.24 1.07
C GLU A 298 -4.30 -16.39 0.96
N ALA A 299 -4.43 -15.56 -0.08
CA ALA A 299 -5.66 -14.83 -0.36
C ALA A 299 -6.85 -15.78 -0.54
N LYS A 300 -6.66 -16.89 -1.27
CA LYS A 300 -7.67 -17.95 -1.41
C LYS A 300 -8.05 -18.55 -0.06
N LYS A 301 -7.07 -18.97 0.76
CA LYS A 301 -7.32 -19.53 2.10
C LYS A 301 -8.11 -18.58 2.99
N SER A 302 -7.76 -17.30 2.99
CA SER A 302 -8.47 -16.28 3.78
C SER A 302 -9.90 -16.03 3.27
N SER A 303 -10.18 -16.25 1.98
CA SER A 303 -11.47 -16.06 1.35
C SER A 303 -12.42 -17.24 1.57
N GLU A 304 -11.95 -18.46 1.28
CA GLU A 304 -12.78 -19.66 1.13
C GLU A 304 -13.55 -20.04 2.40
N VAL A 305 -13.09 -19.58 3.56
CA VAL A 305 -13.77 -19.73 4.86
C VAL A 305 -15.17 -19.09 4.88
N THR A 306 -15.42 -18.09 4.02
CA THR A 306 -16.69 -17.35 4.00
C THR A 306 -17.22 -17.14 2.58
N HIS A 307 -16.33 -16.94 1.62
CA HIS A 307 -16.60 -16.68 0.21
C HIS A 307 -15.86 -17.74 -0.61
N ASN A 308 -16.40 -18.97 -0.63
CA ASN A 308 -15.88 -20.07 -1.44
C ASN A 308 -16.42 -20.08 -2.88
N HIS A 309 -17.22 -19.08 -3.27
CA HIS A 309 -17.60 -18.88 -4.67
C HIS A 309 -16.37 -18.43 -5.48
N PRO A 310 -16.16 -18.93 -6.72
CA PRO A 310 -15.00 -18.58 -7.55
C PRO A 310 -14.77 -17.07 -7.70
N GLU A 311 -15.83 -16.28 -7.96
CA GLU A 311 -15.71 -14.82 -8.09
C GLU A 311 -15.34 -14.11 -6.77
N GLY A 312 -15.75 -14.65 -5.61
CA GLY A 312 -15.34 -14.11 -4.30
C GLY A 312 -13.85 -14.36 -4.03
N ILE A 313 -13.37 -15.56 -4.32
CA ILE A 313 -11.94 -15.91 -4.24
C ILE A 313 -11.12 -15.06 -5.21
N LYS A 314 -11.59 -14.93 -6.45
CA LYS A 314 -10.97 -14.14 -7.51
C LYS A 314 -10.83 -12.66 -7.12
N GLY A 315 -11.86 -12.06 -6.52
CA GLY A 315 -11.80 -10.68 -6.01
C GLY A 315 -10.74 -10.49 -4.93
N ALA A 316 -10.64 -11.44 -3.99
CA ALA A 316 -9.59 -11.43 -2.96
C ALA A 316 -8.19 -11.58 -3.56
N GLN A 317 -8.02 -12.53 -4.48
CA GLN A 317 -6.75 -12.75 -5.18
C GLN A 317 -6.32 -11.55 -6.01
N ALA A 318 -7.24 -10.92 -6.74
CA ALA A 318 -6.96 -9.72 -7.53
C ALA A 318 -6.53 -8.55 -6.67
N THR A 319 -7.25 -8.32 -5.56
CA THR A 319 -6.92 -7.25 -4.61
C THR A 319 -5.56 -7.48 -3.95
N ALA A 320 -5.32 -8.67 -3.41
CA ALA A 320 -4.06 -9.02 -2.77
C ALA A 320 -2.88 -8.90 -3.76
N LEU A 321 -3.06 -9.37 -5.00
CA LEU A 321 -2.02 -9.27 -6.02
C LEU A 321 -1.76 -7.81 -6.42
N ALA A 322 -2.80 -6.97 -6.56
CA ALA A 322 -2.62 -5.55 -6.87
C ALA A 322 -1.83 -4.83 -5.77
N VAL A 323 -2.15 -5.09 -4.50
CA VAL A 323 -1.41 -4.55 -3.34
C VAL A 323 0.04 -5.06 -3.34
N PHE A 324 0.25 -6.36 -3.60
CA PHE A 324 1.59 -6.95 -3.64
C PHE A 324 2.45 -6.33 -4.75
N LEU A 325 1.92 -6.23 -5.97
CA LEU A 325 2.64 -5.62 -7.10
C LEU A 325 2.97 -4.15 -6.83
N ALA A 326 2.03 -3.40 -6.27
CA ALA A 326 2.26 -2.02 -5.84
C ALA A 326 3.38 -1.93 -4.78
N ARG A 327 3.36 -2.80 -3.77
CA ARG A 327 4.40 -2.90 -2.74
C ARG A 327 5.78 -3.18 -3.35
N MET A 328 5.83 -4.06 -4.36
CA MET A 328 7.05 -4.41 -5.12
C MET A 328 7.51 -3.30 -6.09
N GLY A 329 6.85 -2.14 -6.11
CA GLY A 329 7.23 -0.99 -6.92
C GLY A 329 6.83 -1.10 -8.40
N LYS A 330 5.90 -2.00 -8.74
CA LYS A 330 5.38 -2.11 -10.12
C LYS A 330 4.60 -0.85 -10.51
N SER A 331 4.77 -0.43 -11.76
CA SER A 331 4.03 0.70 -12.29
C SER A 331 2.54 0.35 -12.41
N LYS A 332 1.68 1.38 -12.38
CA LYS A 332 0.24 1.21 -12.59
C LYS A 332 -0.10 0.50 -13.90
N LYS A 333 0.69 0.72 -14.95
CA LYS A 333 0.53 0.05 -16.25
C LYS A 333 0.78 -1.46 -16.13
N GLU A 334 1.86 -1.87 -15.46
CA GLU A 334 2.15 -3.28 -15.20
C GLU A 334 1.08 -3.92 -14.31
N ILE A 335 0.64 -3.24 -13.25
CA ILE A 335 -0.43 -3.73 -12.36
C ILE A 335 -1.71 -3.95 -13.17
N LYS A 336 -2.13 -2.95 -13.96
CA LYS A 336 -3.30 -3.05 -14.83
C LYS A 336 -3.20 -4.26 -15.76
N GLN A 337 -2.08 -4.41 -16.45
CA GLN A 337 -1.86 -5.51 -17.38
C GLN A 337 -1.98 -6.87 -16.69
N VAL A 338 -1.26 -7.09 -15.59
CA VAL A 338 -1.25 -8.37 -14.87
C VAL A 338 -2.65 -8.71 -14.33
N ILE A 339 -3.36 -7.74 -13.76
CA ILE A 339 -4.71 -7.97 -13.23
C ILE A 339 -5.70 -8.27 -14.35
N THR A 340 -5.66 -7.53 -15.46
CA THR A 340 -6.54 -7.77 -16.61
C THR A 340 -6.29 -9.15 -17.23
N GLU A 341 -5.04 -9.52 -17.47
CA GLU A 341 -4.70 -10.81 -18.09
C GLU A 341 -5.08 -11.99 -17.17
N ARG A 342 -4.80 -11.89 -15.87
CA ARG A 342 -5.01 -13.00 -14.94
C ARG A 342 -6.47 -13.18 -14.53
N PHE A 343 -7.21 -12.09 -14.32
CA PHE A 343 -8.56 -12.12 -13.76
C PHE A 343 -9.64 -11.70 -14.75
N GLN A 344 -9.29 -11.34 -15.99
CA GLN A 344 -10.23 -10.95 -17.03
C GLN A 344 -11.11 -9.75 -16.62
N TYR A 345 -10.57 -8.88 -15.76
CA TYR A 345 -11.23 -7.63 -15.39
C TYR A 345 -10.99 -6.55 -16.44
N ASN A 346 -12.07 -5.89 -16.86
CA ASN A 346 -11.99 -4.75 -17.74
C ASN A 346 -11.55 -3.50 -16.96
N LEU A 347 -10.25 -3.18 -17.05
CA LEU A 347 -9.62 -2.02 -16.43
C LEU A 347 -9.32 -0.90 -17.45
N ASP A 348 -9.85 -0.99 -18.67
CA ASP A 348 -9.71 0.04 -19.72
C ASP A 348 -10.73 1.17 -19.62
N ARG A 349 -11.74 0.98 -18.77
CA ARG A 349 -12.74 2.00 -18.43
C ARG A 349 -12.15 3.11 -17.59
N THR A 350 -12.76 4.28 -17.66
CA THR A 350 -12.44 5.44 -16.83
C THR A 350 -13.50 5.66 -15.74
N LEU A 351 -13.12 6.37 -14.67
CA LEU A 351 -14.07 6.75 -13.62
C LEU A 351 -15.23 7.59 -14.15
N ASP A 352 -14.99 8.44 -15.15
CA ASP A 352 -16.01 9.29 -15.75
C ASP A 352 -17.01 8.49 -16.61
N GLU A 353 -16.59 7.37 -17.20
CA GLU A 353 -17.49 6.43 -17.88
C GLU A 353 -18.32 5.60 -16.89
N ILE A 354 -17.74 5.26 -15.73
CA ILE A 354 -18.38 4.40 -14.71
C ILE A 354 -19.42 5.19 -13.90
N ARG A 355 -19.05 6.38 -13.41
CA ARG A 355 -19.83 7.16 -12.43
C ARG A 355 -21.30 7.40 -12.80
N PRO A 356 -21.70 7.67 -14.06
CA PRO A 356 -23.09 7.93 -14.40
C PRO A 356 -24.03 6.73 -14.25
N PHE A 357 -23.48 5.50 -14.27
CA PHE A 357 -24.27 4.26 -14.32
C PHE A 357 -23.97 3.32 -13.15
N TYR A 358 -23.04 3.69 -12.27
CA TYR A 358 -22.67 2.89 -11.12
C TYR A 358 -23.63 3.15 -9.95
N TYR A 359 -24.14 2.07 -9.36
CA TYR A 359 -25.05 2.07 -8.23
C TYR A 359 -24.55 1.09 -7.18
N PHE A 360 -25.24 0.98 -6.04
CA PHE A 360 -24.84 0.09 -4.95
C PHE A 360 -24.72 -1.36 -5.42
N LYS A 361 -23.47 -1.87 -5.44
CA LYS A 361 -23.11 -3.22 -5.84
C LYS A 361 -22.07 -3.78 -4.87
N ALA A 362 -22.46 -4.78 -4.09
CA ALA A 362 -21.62 -5.42 -3.07
C ALA A 362 -21.01 -6.75 -3.54
N THR A 363 -21.00 -7.03 -4.85
CA THR A 363 -20.35 -8.23 -5.40
C THR A 363 -18.89 -7.96 -5.75
N ALA A 364 -18.03 -8.96 -5.62
CA ALA A 364 -16.63 -8.85 -6.01
C ALA A 364 -16.43 -8.42 -7.48
N PRO A 365 -17.08 -9.05 -8.50
CA PRO A 365 -16.85 -8.69 -9.91
C PRO A 365 -17.36 -7.29 -10.27
N ASP A 366 -18.29 -6.73 -9.49
CA ASP A 366 -18.86 -5.42 -9.74
C ASP A 366 -18.17 -4.27 -8.99
N SER A 367 -17.34 -4.55 -7.97
CA SER A 367 -16.74 -3.50 -7.13
C SER A 367 -15.22 -3.54 -7.09
N VAL A 368 -14.59 -4.73 -7.21
CA VAL A 368 -13.13 -4.86 -7.22
C VAL A 368 -12.51 -4.16 -8.45
N PRO A 369 -12.99 -4.36 -9.69
CA PRO A 369 -12.43 -3.67 -10.86
C PRO A 369 -12.52 -2.14 -10.74
N GLU A 370 -13.62 -1.62 -10.23
CA GLU A 370 -13.91 -0.20 -10.05
C GLU A 370 -13.00 0.43 -9.00
N SER A 371 -12.74 -0.30 -7.91
CA SER A 371 -11.76 0.08 -6.88
C SER A 371 -10.34 0.13 -7.44
N ILE A 372 -9.98 -0.85 -8.27
CA ILE A 372 -8.67 -0.87 -8.94
C ILE A 372 -8.55 0.30 -9.93
N ILE A 373 -9.60 0.60 -10.71
CA ILE A 373 -9.63 1.76 -11.62
C ILE A 373 -9.48 3.08 -10.85
N ALA A 374 -10.13 3.21 -9.69
CA ALA A 374 -9.97 4.38 -8.82
C ALA A 374 -8.50 4.58 -8.39
N PHE A 375 -7.81 3.49 -8.04
CA PHE A 375 -6.36 3.52 -7.82
C PHE A 375 -5.58 3.87 -9.10
N LEU A 376 -5.88 3.24 -10.23
CA LEU A 376 -5.15 3.45 -11.49
C LEU A 376 -5.20 4.92 -11.93
N GLU A 377 -6.34 5.60 -11.75
CA GLU A 377 -6.47 7.03 -12.07
C GLU A 377 -5.94 7.96 -10.98
N SER A 378 -5.65 7.49 -9.77
CA SER A 378 -5.26 8.34 -8.63
C SER A 378 -3.89 9.04 -8.77
N GLU A 379 -3.60 10.03 -7.94
CA GLU A 379 -2.26 10.64 -7.83
C GLU A 379 -1.69 10.59 -6.39
N SER A 380 -2.48 10.13 -5.44
CA SER A 380 -2.11 9.94 -4.03
C SER A 380 -3.07 8.97 -3.35
N VAL A 381 -2.75 8.53 -2.12
CA VAL A 381 -3.65 7.67 -1.32
C VAL A 381 -4.99 8.36 -1.08
N VAL A 382 -4.95 9.63 -0.66
CA VAL A 382 -6.17 10.42 -0.40
C VAL A 382 -6.98 10.61 -1.69
N ASP A 383 -6.33 10.84 -2.82
CA ASP A 383 -7.02 10.97 -4.11
C ASP A 383 -7.64 9.64 -4.57
N ALA A 384 -6.98 8.50 -4.34
CA ALA A 384 -7.55 7.17 -4.62
C ALA A 384 -8.83 6.91 -3.80
N VAL A 385 -8.77 7.18 -2.49
CA VAL A 385 -9.93 7.08 -1.58
C VAL A 385 -11.05 7.99 -2.06
N ARG A 386 -10.75 9.26 -2.38
CA ARG A 386 -11.75 10.22 -2.89
C ARG A 386 -12.38 9.78 -4.20
N LYS A 387 -11.58 9.24 -5.11
CA LYS A 387 -12.04 8.73 -6.41
C LYS A 387 -12.97 7.54 -6.23
N ALA A 388 -12.61 6.58 -5.38
CA ALA A 388 -13.43 5.41 -5.06
C ALA A 388 -14.77 5.81 -4.44
N VAL A 389 -14.76 6.63 -3.38
CA VAL A 389 -16.00 7.14 -2.75
C VAL A 389 -16.86 7.92 -3.76
N SER A 390 -16.23 8.68 -4.67
CA SER A 390 -16.96 9.48 -5.66
C SER A 390 -17.69 8.69 -6.74
N LEU A 391 -17.44 7.37 -6.86
CA LEU A 391 -18.23 6.48 -7.70
C LEU A 391 -19.59 6.15 -7.07
N GLY A 392 -19.75 6.39 -5.77
CA GLY A 392 -20.89 5.94 -5.00
C GLY A 392 -20.88 4.42 -4.80
N GLY A 393 -22.05 3.88 -4.48
CA GLY A 393 -22.23 2.45 -4.23
C GLY A 393 -21.74 2.02 -2.85
N ASP A 394 -20.99 0.91 -2.82
CA ASP A 394 -20.40 0.32 -1.61
C ASP A 394 -19.07 1.05 -1.30
N SER A 395 -19.21 2.30 -0.85
CA SER A 395 -18.13 3.28 -0.93
C SER A 395 -17.02 3.07 0.09
N ASP A 396 -17.31 2.55 1.27
CA ASP A 396 -16.32 2.10 2.25
C ASP A 396 -15.52 0.93 1.70
N THR A 397 -16.17 -0.13 1.20
CA THR A 397 -15.46 -1.27 0.60
C THR A 397 -14.58 -0.87 -0.57
N MET A 398 -15.13 -0.08 -1.50
CA MET A 398 -14.38 0.34 -2.68
C MET A 398 -13.19 1.23 -2.32
N ALA A 399 -13.37 2.13 -1.36
CA ALA A 399 -12.30 2.99 -0.88
C ALA A 399 -11.26 2.22 -0.06
N CYS A 400 -11.67 1.20 0.70
CA CYS A 400 -10.80 0.30 1.45
C CYS A 400 -9.85 -0.47 0.51
N ILE A 401 -10.39 -1.02 -0.58
CA ILE A 401 -9.61 -1.70 -1.61
C ILE A 401 -8.66 -0.71 -2.31
N ALA A 402 -9.20 0.40 -2.82
CA ALA A 402 -8.42 1.40 -3.55
C ALA A 402 -7.33 2.02 -2.67
N GLY A 403 -7.65 2.35 -1.42
CA GLY A 403 -6.74 2.91 -0.43
C GLY A 403 -5.63 1.94 -0.04
N GLY A 404 -5.93 0.64 0.08
CA GLY A 404 -4.93 -0.41 0.30
C GLY A 404 -3.89 -0.49 -0.82
N ILE A 405 -4.35 -0.54 -2.07
CA ILE A 405 -3.47 -0.59 -3.25
C ILE A 405 -2.68 0.72 -3.38
N ALA A 406 -3.35 1.86 -3.24
CA ALA A 406 -2.74 3.17 -3.34
C ALA A 406 -1.67 3.37 -2.26
N HIS A 407 -1.92 2.91 -1.03
CA HIS A 407 -0.93 3.05 0.03
C HIS A 407 0.32 2.22 -0.23
N ALA A 408 0.18 1.00 -0.72
CA ALA A 408 1.33 0.18 -1.13
C ALA A 408 2.13 0.82 -2.28
N CYS A 409 1.46 1.57 -3.15
CA CYS A 409 2.08 2.27 -4.29
C CYS A 409 2.78 3.58 -3.87
N TYR A 410 2.08 4.47 -3.18
CA TYR A 410 2.56 5.83 -2.88
C TYR A 410 3.34 5.93 -1.57
N LYS A 411 3.09 5.04 -0.60
CA LYS A 411 3.77 5.00 0.71
C LYS A 411 3.69 6.30 1.52
N ASP A 412 2.75 7.19 1.19
CA ASP A 412 2.64 8.54 1.77
C ASP A 412 1.16 8.83 2.06
N ILE A 413 0.87 9.03 3.35
CA ILE A 413 -0.40 9.56 3.84
C ILE A 413 -0.05 10.72 4.80
N PRO A 414 -0.69 11.88 4.69
CA PRO A 414 -0.47 12.98 5.64
C PRO A 414 -0.62 12.55 7.11
N ASP A 415 0.31 12.98 7.96
CA ASP A 415 0.40 12.54 9.36
C ASP A 415 -0.85 12.91 10.19
N ASP A 416 -1.51 14.02 9.87
CA ASP A 416 -2.78 14.43 10.48
C ASP A 416 -3.91 13.45 10.15
N ILE A 417 -3.94 12.94 8.91
CA ILE A 417 -4.89 11.91 8.47
C ILE A 417 -4.59 10.58 9.17
N VAL A 418 -3.32 10.18 9.25
CA VAL A 418 -2.90 8.96 9.97
C VAL A 418 -3.29 9.03 11.45
N ALA A 419 -3.04 10.18 12.10
CA ALA A 419 -3.37 10.38 13.50
C ALA A 419 -4.89 10.31 13.74
N GLU A 420 -5.69 10.91 12.86
CA GLU A 420 -7.15 10.86 12.96
C GLU A 420 -7.72 9.45 12.72
N VAL A 421 -7.14 8.67 11.79
CA VAL A 421 -7.47 7.25 11.62
C VAL A 421 -7.17 6.47 12.90
N LYS A 422 -5.93 6.56 13.41
CA LYS A 422 -5.52 5.81 14.61
C LYS A 422 -6.36 6.15 15.83
N LYS A 423 -6.78 7.41 15.97
CA LYS A 423 -7.65 7.87 17.07
C LYS A 423 -9.02 7.20 17.08
N ARG A 424 -9.51 6.72 15.94
CA ARG A 424 -10.79 6.01 15.80
C ARG A 424 -10.68 4.51 16.09
N LEU A 425 -9.47 3.97 16.10
CA LEU A 425 -9.26 2.54 16.29
C LEU A 425 -9.14 2.15 17.77
N PRO A 426 -9.68 0.98 18.17
CA PRO A 426 -9.41 0.39 19.47
C PRO A 426 -7.91 0.12 19.67
N GLN A 427 -7.44 0.20 20.92
CA GLN A 427 -6.04 -0.09 21.27
C GLN A 427 -5.61 -1.50 20.83
N GLU A 428 -6.53 -2.47 20.87
CA GLU A 428 -6.29 -3.84 20.38
C GLU A 428 -5.93 -3.87 18.89
N PHE A 429 -6.59 -3.06 18.07
CA PHE A 429 -6.30 -3.00 16.63
C PHE A 429 -4.93 -2.38 16.39
N LEU A 430 -4.63 -1.29 17.09
CA LEU A 430 -3.31 -0.63 17.03
C LEU A 430 -2.19 -1.60 17.43
N MET A 431 -2.40 -2.40 18.48
CA MET A 431 -1.45 -3.43 18.92
C MET A 431 -1.22 -4.50 17.85
N ILE A 432 -2.29 -5.04 17.23
CA ILE A 432 -2.17 -6.04 16.16
C ILE A 432 -1.45 -5.46 14.94
N MET A 433 -1.78 -4.22 14.57
CA MET A 433 -1.13 -3.51 13.46
C MET A 433 0.37 -3.34 13.71
N GLU A 434 0.74 -2.90 14.91
CA GLU A 434 2.14 -2.71 15.31
C GLU A 434 2.92 -4.03 15.31
N ALA A 435 2.37 -5.08 15.91
CA ALA A 435 3.01 -6.40 15.92
C ALA A 435 3.13 -7.01 14.52
N PHE A 436 2.11 -6.84 13.67
CA PHE A 436 2.16 -7.25 12.27
C PHE A 436 3.28 -6.54 11.51
N GLU A 437 3.44 -5.23 11.72
CA GLU A 437 4.49 -4.42 11.11
C GLU A 437 5.88 -4.84 11.54
N GLN A 438 6.06 -5.05 12.84
CA GLN A 438 7.31 -5.55 13.40
C GLN A 438 7.69 -6.91 12.77
N LYS A 439 6.75 -7.86 12.67
CA LYS A 439 7.04 -9.19 12.11
C LYS A 439 7.32 -9.18 10.61
N PHE A 440 6.41 -8.62 9.81
CA PHE A 440 6.41 -8.84 8.36
C PHE A 440 7.09 -7.75 7.54
N CYS A 441 7.34 -6.57 8.13
CA CYS A 441 8.00 -5.47 7.42
C CYS A 441 9.35 -5.13 8.03
N GLU A 442 9.45 -5.14 9.36
CA GLU A 442 10.70 -4.87 10.07
C GLU A 442 11.55 -6.14 10.30
N ASN A 443 11.00 -7.34 10.05
CA ASN A 443 11.62 -8.65 10.32
C ASN A 443 12.13 -8.78 11.76
N ARG A 444 11.42 -8.14 12.70
CA ARG A 444 11.71 -8.23 14.13
C ARG A 444 11.12 -9.50 14.69
N ASN A 445 11.80 -10.08 15.69
CA ASN A 445 11.35 -11.29 16.38
C ASN A 445 10.68 -11.01 17.73
N ASP A 446 10.68 -9.76 18.19
CA ASP A 446 10.12 -9.32 19.47
C ASP A 446 8.73 -8.66 19.33
N TRP A 447 7.96 -9.13 18.33
CA TRP A 447 6.60 -8.66 18.05
C TRP A 447 5.54 -9.30 18.97
N GLU A 448 5.87 -10.39 19.65
CA GLU A 448 4.97 -11.06 20.59
C GLU A 448 4.92 -10.32 21.93
N SER A 449 3.75 -9.78 22.28
CA SER A 449 3.47 -9.23 23.61
C SER A 449 2.61 -10.17 24.46
N GLU A 450 2.63 -9.99 25.78
CA GLU A 450 1.79 -10.75 26.71
C GLU A 450 0.29 -10.55 26.40
N GLU A 451 -0.10 -9.33 26.03
CA GLU A 451 -1.45 -8.99 25.62
C GLU A 451 -1.86 -9.70 24.32
N LEU A 452 -0.96 -9.77 23.33
CA LEU A 452 -1.23 -10.49 22.09
C LEU A 452 -1.37 -12.00 22.34
N LEU A 453 -0.51 -12.58 23.18
CA LEU A 453 -0.60 -13.99 23.55
C LEU A 453 -1.91 -14.30 24.29
N LYS A 454 -2.35 -13.41 25.18
CA LYS A 454 -3.64 -13.54 25.86
C LYS A 454 -4.79 -13.50 24.86
N LEU A 455 -4.77 -12.57 23.89
CA LEU A 455 -5.76 -12.49 22.82
C LEU A 455 -5.78 -13.77 21.96
N THR A 456 -4.62 -14.30 21.59
CA THR A 456 -4.48 -15.60 20.89
C THR A 456 -5.21 -16.71 21.63
N ASN A 457 -4.93 -16.87 22.93
CA ASN A 457 -5.61 -17.87 23.74
C ASN A 457 -7.14 -17.64 23.82
N GLU A 458 -7.60 -16.39 23.87
CA GLU A 458 -9.04 -16.06 23.88
C GLU A 458 -9.74 -16.43 22.56
N VAL A 459 -9.09 -16.20 21.42
CA VAL A 459 -9.63 -16.52 20.09
C VAL A 459 -9.69 -18.04 19.90
N GLU A 460 -8.66 -18.79 20.29
CA GLU A 460 -8.65 -20.25 20.17
C GLU A 460 -9.73 -20.94 21.03
N GLN A 461 -10.08 -20.34 22.17
CA GLN A 461 -11.17 -20.84 23.04
C GLN A 461 -12.56 -20.70 22.42
N VAL A 462 -12.72 -20.00 21.29
CA VAL A 462 -13.99 -19.90 20.58
C VAL A 462 -14.52 -21.28 20.18
N LEU A 463 -13.65 -22.21 19.77
CA LEU A 463 -14.03 -23.60 19.46
C LEU A 463 -14.52 -24.36 20.69
N ALA A 464 -13.82 -24.23 21.83
CA ALA A 464 -14.18 -24.92 23.06
C ALA A 464 -15.59 -24.51 23.55
N LYS A 465 -15.95 -23.23 23.41
CA LYS A 465 -17.28 -22.72 23.75
C LYS A 465 -18.37 -23.14 22.74
N GLN A 466 -18.01 -23.40 21.49
CA GLN A 466 -18.95 -23.92 20.47
C GLN A 466 -19.26 -25.40 20.68
N ASN A 467 -18.26 -26.21 21.02
CA ASN A 467 -18.43 -27.65 21.32
C ASN A 467 -19.12 -27.91 22.68
N GLY A 468 -19.09 -26.96 23.61
CA GLY A 468 -19.80 -27.06 24.88
C GLY A 468 -21.33 -26.86 24.80
N LYS A 469 -21.85 -26.36 23.67
CA LYS A 469 -23.30 -26.12 23.46
C LYS A 469 -24.02 -27.22 22.67
N THR A 470 -23.31 -28.20 22.11
CA THR A 470 -23.90 -29.36 21.40
C THR A 470 -24.31 -30.49 22.34
N GLY A 471 -24.10 -30.34 23.65
CA GLY A 471 -24.50 -31.31 24.68
C GLY A 471 -25.83 -30.99 25.37
N GLN A 472 -26.86 -30.52 24.65
CA GLN A 472 -28.27 -30.49 25.12
C GLN A 472 -29.17 -29.92 24.01
N ILE A 473 -29.46 -30.72 22.98
CA ILE A 473 -30.67 -30.52 22.17
C ILE A 473 -31.35 -31.88 22.08
N SER A 474 -32.47 -31.99 22.80
CA SER A 474 -33.39 -33.12 22.75
C SER A 474 -33.96 -33.28 21.34
N GLU A 475 -34.05 -34.53 20.89
CA GLU A 475 -34.76 -34.93 19.68
C GLU A 475 -36.20 -34.37 19.66
N GLY A 476 -36.42 -33.39 18.78
CA GLY A 476 -37.72 -32.83 18.46
C GLY A 476 -37.52 -31.79 17.37
N ASP A 477 -38.31 -31.87 16.32
CA ASP A 477 -38.35 -30.94 15.19
C ASP A 477 -37.27 -31.17 14.10
N ARG A 478 -37.30 -32.36 13.51
CA ARG A 478 -37.09 -32.48 12.06
C ARG A 478 -38.46 -32.47 11.41
N ASP A 479 -38.80 -31.38 10.73
CA ASP A 479 -39.59 -31.40 9.49
C ASP A 479 -39.72 -29.99 8.93
N ASN A 480 -39.73 -29.93 7.59
CA ASN A 480 -39.94 -28.79 6.71
C ASN A 480 -38.75 -27.85 6.46
N GLN A 481 -38.03 -28.11 5.36
CA GLN A 481 -37.99 -27.15 4.27
C GLN A 481 -37.67 -27.83 2.94
N GLU A 482 -38.50 -27.49 1.95
CA GLU A 482 -38.65 -28.12 0.65
C GLU A 482 -37.51 -27.78 -0.32
N ASN A 483 -37.24 -28.75 -1.20
CA ASN A 483 -36.35 -28.67 -2.35
C ASN A 483 -36.88 -27.72 -3.42
N GLU A 484 -36.00 -26.91 -4.02
CA GLU A 484 -36.08 -26.56 -5.44
C GLU A 484 -34.69 -26.64 -6.11
N PRO A 485 -34.60 -27.03 -7.40
CA PRO A 485 -33.41 -27.67 -7.95
C PRO A 485 -32.42 -26.68 -8.58
N PHE A 486 -31.13 -26.85 -8.26
CA PHE A 486 -30.02 -26.17 -8.91
C PHE A 486 -29.66 -26.85 -10.24
N PHE A 487 -29.61 -26.07 -11.32
CA PHE A 487 -29.09 -26.47 -12.63
C PHE A 487 -27.57 -26.70 -12.56
N SER A 488 -27.10 -27.88 -12.95
CA SER A 488 -25.68 -28.18 -13.16
C SER A 488 -25.29 -27.91 -14.62
N MET A 489 -24.15 -27.26 -14.83
CA MET A 489 -23.48 -27.22 -16.14
C MET A 489 -21.99 -27.49 -15.94
N ASP A 490 -21.56 -28.65 -16.43
CA ASP A 490 -20.17 -29.13 -16.52
C ASP A 490 -19.34 -28.26 -17.48
N TRP A 491 -18.12 -27.88 -17.08
CA TRP A 491 -17.21 -27.06 -17.90
C TRP A 491 -15.81 -27.66 -18.13
N GLU A 492 -15.59 -28.97 -17.93
CA GLU A 492 -14.30 -29.56 -18.30
C GLU A 492 -14.16 -29.72 -19.82
N LYS A 493 -13.26 -28.94 -20.45
CA LYS A 493 -12.29 -29.43 -21.44
C LYS A 493 -11.28 -28.38 -21.94
N ASN A 494 -10.01 -28.80 -21.86
CA ASN A 494 -8.85 -28.48 -22.71
C ASN A 494 -8.05 -27.19 -22.47
N ALA A 495 -6.80 -27.38 -22.01
CA ALA A 495 -5.61 -26.76 -22.62
C ALA A 495 -4.34 -27.52 -22.19
N GLU A 496 -3.81 -28.35 -23.10
CA GLU A 496 -2.45 -28.91 -23.00
C GLU A 496 -1.43 -27.83 -23.40
N ILE A 497 -0.33 -27.72 -22.64
CA ILE A 497 0.79 -26.81 -22.91
C ILE A 497 2.02 -27.65 -23.30
N SER A 498 2.72 -27.26 -24.37
CA SER A 498 4.07 -27.75 -24.70
C SER A 498 5.03 -26.55 -24.81
N PRO A 499 6.28 -26.65 -24.33
CA PRO A 499 7.22 -25.53 -24.27
C PRO A 499 8.10 -25.42 -25.52
N ALA A 500 8.60 -24.21 -25.81
CA ALA A 500 9.59 -23.93 -26.86
C ALA A 500 10.94 -23.48 -26.25
N PRO A 501 12.07 -23.69 -26.96
CA PRO A 501 13.40 -23.84 -26.36
C PRO A 501 14.24 -22.55 -26.26
N VAL A 502 15.26 -22.64 -25.40
CA VAL A 502 16.30 -21.66 -25.08
C VAL A 502 17.43 -21.65 -26.13
N VAL A 503 17.97 -20.46 -26.44
CA VAL A 503 19.32 -20.31 -27.00
C VAL A 503 20.06 -19.18 -26.24
N ARG A 504 21.26 -19.50 -25.76
CA ARG A 504 22.21 -18.67 -24.99
C ARG A 504 23.05 -17.77 -25.90
N ASN A 505 23.60 -16.70 -25.32
CA ASN A 505 24.95 -16.19 -25.64
C ASN A 505 25.57 -15.50 -24.39
N ASP A 506 26.34 -16.32 -23.70
CA ASP A 506 27.50 -16.13 -22.81
C ASP A 506 28.11 -14.72 -22.61
N ILE A 507 27.99 -14.21 -21.37
CA ILE A 507 29.12 -13.82 -20.49
C ILE A 507 28.72 -14.22 -19.05
N GLU A 508 29.50 -15.06 -18.38
CA GLU A 508 29.14 -15.70 -17.10
C GLU A 508 29.12 -14.74 -15.90
N PHE A 509 27.93 -14.51 -15.37
CA PHE A 509 27.67 -14.17 -13.97
C PHE A 509 27.30 -15.49 -13.26
N ASP A 510 27.89 -15.79 -12.09
CA ASP A 510 27.56 -16.98 -11.30
C ASP A 510 26.63 -16.61 -10.11
N PRO A 511 25.30 -16.59 -10.32
CA PRO A 511 24.32 -16.26 -9.28
C PRO A 511 24.26 -17.28 -8.14
N LYS A 512 24.77 -18.51 -8.37
CA LYS A 512 24.75 -19.57 -7.34
C LYS A 512 25.68 -19.27 -6.18
N LYS A 513 26.72 -18.45 -6.39
CA LYS A 513 27.62 -17.98 -5.33
C LYS A 513 26.90 -17.13 -4.28
N TYR A 514 25.76 -16.51 -4.63
CA TYR A 514 25.02 -15.57 -3.77
C TYR A 514 23.59 -16.04 -3.44
N GLY A 515 23.27 -17.32 -3.69
CA GLY A 515 21.95 -17.89 -3.35
C GLY A 515 20.78 -17.30 -4.13
N LEU A 516 21.03 -16.78 -5.33
CA LEU A 516 20.01 -16.34 -6.27
C LEU A 516 19.71 -17.49 -7.25
N GLU A 517 18.43 -17.87 -7.41
CA GLU A 517 17.99 -18.86 -8.42
C GLU A 517 17.99 -18.28 -9.84
#